data_AF-A0A662HXV8-F1
#
_entry.id   AF-A0A662HXV8-F1
#
_cell.length_a   1.000
_cell.length_b   1.000
_cell.length_c   1.000
_cell.angle_alpha   90.00
_cell.angle_beta   90.00
_cell.angle_gamma   90.00
#
_symmetry.space_group_name_H-M   'P 1'
#
loop_
_entity.id
_entity.type
_entity.pdbx_description
1 polymer ?
#
loop_
_entity_poly.entity_id
_entity_poly.type
_entity_poly.pdbx_seq_one_letter_code
_entity_poly.pdbx_strand_id
1 'polypeptide(L)'
;MQEWSGGYFPNFLRKYRESNNMHKKMLWVRRKISRLREYHPAYKEYMLGQCNDAYWHGLFGGIYLPFLRQSVYEHLIRAERMAEEALEAENVRIVETDFDYDGEMELLLESKRINAYVKPSDGGSLFELDIKLEGCEHNFQATMSRYMESYLENVSDFRPDWYRRVSFRDHIWREGATINDWTGNTPYIDTSDLALGRNTYYIKEDEVHVMFTGKEWSLNKPRLIFVEKIYRLETNGLQVKYRVKNLEKSSVHYLFSTELTFLPRLPEEGLKVGYSINGEYKCIEDTAAVEKANEVSLITEGYPRLIIKSEARAHVWAAPLHSLSMTEKGLRKMFQGLGILFNYPLDLEAGQEFFNTFSVEIEG
;
A
#
# COMPACT_ATOMS: atom_id res chain seq x y z
N MET A 1 -22.80 -10.40 -15.07
CA MET A 1 -21.67 -9.73 -15.75
C MET A 1 -22.08 -8.38 -16.34
N GLN A 2 -23.18 -8.27 -17.11
CA GLN A 2 -23.61 -6.98 -17.70
C GLN A 2 -23.87 -5.89 -16.66
N GLU A 3 -24.58 -6.20 -15.57
CA GLU A 3 -24.87 -5.27 -14.47
C GLU A 3 -23.59 -4.67 -13.86
N TRP A 4 -22.63 -5.52 -13.49
CA TRP A 4 -21.43 -5.11 -12.74
C TRP A 4 -20.34 -4.46 -13.60
N SER A 5 -20.29 -4.79 -14.90
CA SER A 5 -19.25 -4.32 -15.82
C SER A 5 -19.76 -3.31 -16.85
N GLY A 6 -21.07 -3.04 -16.90
CA GLY A 6 -21.68 -2.30 -18.02
C GLY A 6 -21.58 -3.04 -19.36
N GLY A 7 -21.43 -4.38 -19.33
CA GLY A 7 -21.35 -5.24 -20.52
C GLY A 7 -19.94 -5.45 -21.10
N TYR A 8 -18.89 -4.92 -20.47
CA TYR A 8 -17.50 -5.08 -20.95
C TYR A 8 -16.52 -5.33 -19.79
N PHE A 9 -15.96 -6.54 -19.72
CA PHE A 9 -15.13 -6.98 -18.59
C PHE A 9 -13.97 -6.03 -18.24
N PRO A 10 -13.20 -5.47 -19.20
CA PRO A 10 -12.13 -4.53 -18.89
C PRO A 10 -12.55 -3.27 -18.12
N ASN A 11 -13.86 -2.96 -18.05
CA ASN A 11 -14.36 -1.91 -17.15
C ASN A 11 -14.05 -2.18 -15.68
N PHE A 12 -13.82 -3.43 -15.27
CA PHE A 12 -13.35 -3.76 -13.92
C PHE A 12 -11.93 -3.25 -13.64
N LEU A 13 -11.07 -3.19 -14.66
CA LEU A 13 -9.75 -2.58 -14.54
C LEU A 13 -9.86 -1.06 -14.33
N ARG A 14 -10.92 -0.43 -14.85
CA ARG A 14 -11.20 0.99 -14.57
C ARG A 14 -11.86 1.19 -13.21
N LYS A 15 -12.74 0.27 -12.80
CA LYS A 15 -13.50 0.35 -11.55
C LYS A 15 -12.62 0.11 -10.33
N TYR A 16 -11.77 -0.91 -10.38
CA TYR A 16 -10.91 -1.32 -9.27
C TYR A 16 -9.44 -1.07 -9.63
N ARG A 17 -8.83 -0.08 -8.99
CA ARG A 17 -7.42 0.26 -9.21
C ARG A 17 -6.50 -0.92 -8.89
N GLU A 18 -6.87 -1.73 -7.91
CA GLU A 18 -6.13 -2.93 -7.48
C GLU A 18 -6.23 -4.06 -8.51
N SER A 19 -7.36 -4.19 -9.22
CA SER A 19 -7.49 -5.12 -10.35
C SER A 19 -6.57 -4.70 -11.49
N ASN A 20 -6.59 -3.40 -11.82
CA ASN A 20 -5.68 -2.85 -12.83
C ASN A 20 -4.23 -3.16 -12.45
N ASN A 21 -3.84 -2.86 -11.21
CA ASN A 21 -2.50 -3.09 -10.70
C ASN A 21 -2.06 -4.56 -10.91
N MET A 22 -2.88 -5.51 -10.49
CA MET A 22 -2.60 -6.94 -10.62
C MET A 22 -2.52 -7.38 -12.09
N HIS A 23 -3.40 -6.87 -12.94
CA HIS A 23 -3.38 -7.16 -14.37
C HIS A 23 -2.12 -6.58 -15.04
N LYS A 24 -1.70 -5.39 -14.62
CA LYS A 24 -0.52 -4.71 -15.16
C LYS A 24 0.78 -5.35 -14.64
N LYS A 25 0.78 -5.86 -13.40
CA LYS A 25 1.81 -6.77 -12.89
C LYS A 25 1.92 -8.02 -13.76
N MET A 26 0.80 -8.67 -14.10
CA MET A 26 0.80 -9.81 -15.02
C MET A 26 1.46 -9.46 -16.37
N LEU A 27 1.13 -8.30 -16.96
CA LEU A 27 1.77 -7.87 -18.21
C LEU A 27 3.25 -7.53 -18.05
N TRP A 28 3.64 -6.96 -16.91
CA TRP A 28 5.02 -6.66 -16.57
C TRP A 28 5.87 -7.95 -16.48
N VAL A 29 5.37 -8.94 -15.75
CA VAL A 29 5.98 -10.27 -15.62
C VAL A 29 6.08 -10.96 -16.98
N ARG A 30 5.04 -10.84 -17.83
CA ARG A 30 5.07 -11.37 -19.21
C ARG A 30 6.25 -10.82 -20.01
N ARG A 31 6.61 -9.53 -19.86
CA ARG A 31 7.76 -8.93 -20.56
C ARG A 31 9.06 -9.65 -20.19
N LYS A 32 9.26 -9.96 -18.91
CA LYS A 32 10.44 -10.69 -18.42
C LYS A 32 10.45 -12.14 -18.93
N ILE A 33 9.34 -12.85 -18.78
CA ILE A 33 9.19 -14.25 -19.20
C ILE A 33 9.38 -14.41 -20.72
N SER A 34 8.90 -13.46 -21.53
CA SER A 34 9.03 -13.52 -22.98
C SER A 34 10.47 -13.52 -23.51
N ARG A 35 11.46 -13.19 -22.65
CA ARG A 35 12.88 -13.21 -22.99
C ARG A 35 13.53 -14.58 -22.78
N LEU A 36 12.83 -15.52 -22.15
CA LEU A 36 13.30 -16.88 -21.94
C LEU A 36 13.31 -17.64 -23.27
N ARG A 37 14.40 -18.35 -23.57
CA ARG A 37 14.62 -19.01 -24.87
C ARG A 37 14.00 -20.40 -24.95
N GLU A 38 13.74 -21.02 -23.81
CA GLU A 38 13.22 -22.39 -23.69
C GLU A 38 11.94 -22.40 -22.84
N TYR A 39 11.20 -23.50 -22.90
CA TYR A 39 10.03 -23.71 -22.05
C TYR A 39 10.47 -23.79 -20.57
N HIS A 40 10.38 -22.66 -19.88
CA HIS A 40 10.76 -22.52 -18.49
C HIS A 40 9.56 -22.74 -17.56
N PRO A 41 9.71 -23.36 -16.38
CA PRO A 41 8.59 -23.55 -15.44
C PRO A 41 7.91 -22.25 -14.99
N ALA A 42 8.59 -21.10 -15.10
CA ALA A 42 8.00 -19.77 -14.91
C ALA A 42 6.72 -19.53 -15.75
N TYR A 43 6.62 -20.13 -16.94
CA TYR A 43 5.40 -20.03 -17.76
C TYR A 43 4.19 -20.65 -17.07
N LYS A 44 4.35 -21.75 -16.34
CA LYS A 44 3.25 -22.38 -15.61
C LYS A 44 2.73 -21.46 -14.51
N GLU A 45 3.64 -20.94 -13.69
CA GLU A 45 3.30 -19.96 -12.63
C GLU A 45 2.62 -18.72 -13.21
N TYR A 46 3.15 -18.20 -14.32
CA TYR A 46 2.54 -17.08 -15.04
C TYR A 46 1.10 -17.36 -15.50
N MET A 47 0.81 -18.57 -15.99
CA MET A 47 -0.56 -18.94 -16.39
C MET A 47 -1.50 -19.08 -15.18
N LEU A 48 -1.00 -19.61 -14.04
CA LEU A 48 -1.79 -19.71 -12.81
C LEU A 48 -2.17 -18.33 -12.26
N GLY A 49 -1.28 -17.34 -12.39
CA GLY A 49 -1.55 -15.94 -12.06
C GLY A 49 -2.64 -15.26 -12.92
N GLN A 50 -3.19 -15.92 -13.95
CA GLN A 50 -4.25 -15.37 -14.80
C GLN A 50 -5.65 -15.83 -14.39
N CYS A 51 -5.78 -16.50 -13.24
CA CYS A 51 -7.08 -16.94 -12.73
C CYS A 51 -8.02 -15.72 -12.58
N ASN A 52 -9.04 -15.67 -13.44
CA ASN A 52 -9.86 -14.49 -13.64
C ASN A 52 -10.60 -14.01 -12.37
N ASP A 53 -10.96 -14.91 -11.47
CA ASP A 53 -11.84 -14.67 -10.32
C ASP A 53 -11.38 -13.49 -9.43
N ALA A 54 -10.06 -13.33 -9.27
CA ALA A 54 -9.48 -12.27 -8.47
C ALA A 54 -9.53 -10.88 -9.14
N TYR A 55 -9.81 -10.79 -10.44
CA TYR A 55 -9.72 -9.54 -11.22
C TYR A 55 -11.03 -8.76 -11.29
N TRP A 56 -12.13 -9.27 -10.74
CA TRP A 56 -13.42 -8.61 -10.85
C TRP A 56 -14.37 -8.95 -9.71
N HIS A 57 -15.48 -8.23 -9.63
CA HIS A 57 -16.53 -8.50 -8.65
C HIS A 57 -17.89 -8.65 -9.33
N GLY A 58 -18.69 -9.57 -8.77
CA GLY A 58 -20.09 -9.81 -9.11
C GLY A 58 -20.78 -10.40 -7.89
N LEU A 59 -21.42 -11.57 -8.00
CA LEU A 59 -22.08 -12.19 -6.85
C LEU A 59 -21.13 -12.98 -5.92
N PHE A 60 -19.93 -13.33 -6.38
CA PHE A 60 -19.08 -14.38 -5.77
C PHE A 60 -17.90 -13.85 -4.93
N GLY A 61 -17.96 -12.62 -4.42
CA GLY A 61 -16.82 -11.99 -3.73
C GLY A 61 -15.70 -11.56 -4.68
N GLY A 62 -15.14 -12.50 -5.46
CA GLY A 62 -14.15 -12.22 -6.52
C GLY A 62 -12.94 -11.45 -5.98
N ILE A 63 -12.63 -10.30 -6.58
CA ILE A 63 -11.56 -9.41 -6.14
C ILE A 63 -11.64 -9.05 -4.66
N TYR A 64 -12.81 -9.02 -4.01
CA TYR A 64 -12.88 -8.73 -2.57
C TYR A 64 -12.41 -9.88 -1.67
N LEU A 65 -12.17 -11.08 -2.21
CA LEU A 65 -11.63 -12.20 -1.45
C LEU A 65 -10.10 -12.07 -1.40
N PRO A 66 -9.51 -11.75 -0.24
CA PRO A 66 -8.08 -11.44 -0.15
C PRO A 66 -7.18 -12.62 -0.55
N PHE A 67 -7.57 -13.85 -0.23
CA PHE A 67 -6.80 -15.05 -0.60
C PHE A 67 -6.71 -15.28 -2.12
N LEU A 68 -7.73 -14.86 -2.90
CA LEU A 68 -7.68 -14.96 -4.36
C LEU A 68 -6.66 -13.95 -4.92
N ARG A 69 -6.65 -12.72 -4.40
CA ARG A 69 -5.64 -11.73 -4.79
C ARG A 69 -4.24 -12.18 -4.40
N GLN A 70 -4.06 -12.70 -3.19
CA GLN A 70 -2.79 -13.25 -2.73
C GLN A 70 -2.30 -14.33 -3.68
N SER A 71 -3.11 -15.36 -3.97
CA SER A 71 -2.72 -16.45 -4.87
C SER A 71 -2.28 -15.96 -6.26
N VAL A 72 -2.98 -14.97 -6.84
CA VAL A 72 -2.55 -14.37 -8.12
C VAL A 72 -1.18 -13.71 -7.99
N TYR A 73 -0.97 -12.86 -6.98
CA TYR A 73 0.33 -12.23 -6.76
C TYR A 73 1.43 -13.26 -6.48
N GLU A 74 1.21 -14.26 -5.62
CA GLU A 74 2.18 -15.32 -5.30
C GLU A 74 2.68 -16.01 -6.58
N HIS A 75 1.76 -16.37 -7.50
CA HIS A 75 2.10 -16.98 -8.78
C HIS A 75 2.84 -16.03 -9.73
N LEU A 76 2.41 -14.77 -9.84
CA LEU A 76 3.07 -13.78 -10.69
C LEU A 76 4.49 -13.44 -10.20
N ILE A 77 4.66 -13.28 -8.89
CA ILE A 77 5.94 -12.99 -8.24
C ILE A 77 6.89 -14.19 -8.38
N ARG A 78 6.40 -15.42 -8.19
CA ARG A 78 7.20 -16.64 -8.42
C ARG A 78 7.66 -16.72 -9.88
N ALA A 79 6.75 -16.47 -10.83
CA ALA A 79 7.09 -16.46 -12.24
C ALA A 79 8.13 -15.39 -12.59
N GLU A 80 8.03 -14.21 -11.98
CA GLU A 80 9.00 -13.12 -12.11
C GLU A 80 10.37 -13.50 -11.56
N ARG A 81 10.43 -13.98 -10.31
CA ARG A 81 11.67 -14.45 -9.66
C ARG A 81 12.38 -15.48 -10.51
N MET A 82 11.66 -16.52 -10.93
CA MET A 82 12.20 -17.59 -11.76
C MET A 82 12.73 -17.09 -13.12
N ALA A 83 12.06 -16.09 -13.72
CA ALA A 83 12.52 -15.49 -14.97
C ALA A 83 13.78 -14.64 -14.77
N GLU A 84 13.85 -13.86 -13.70
CA GLU A 84 15.01 -13.02 -13.37
C GLU A 84 16.25 -13.84 -13.00
N GLU A 85 16.07 -14.93 -12.26
CA GLU A 85 17.12 -15.91 -11.95
C GLU A 85 17.70 -16.52 -13.24
N ALA A 86 16.83 -16.96 -14.16
CA ALA A 86 17.25 -17.54 -15.45
C ALA A 86 17.89 -16.52 -16.41
N LEU A 87 17.60 -15.23 -16.23
CA LEU A 87 18.16 -14.13 -17.02
C LEU A 87 19.40 -13.48 -16.37
N GLU A 88 19.84 -13.99 -15.21
CA GLU A 88 20.95 -13.44 -14.42
C GLU A 88 20.82 -11.93 -14.16
N ALA A 89 19.61 -11.48 -13.79
CA ALA A 89 19.32 -10.05 -13.62
C ALA A 89 20.24 -9.35 -12.59
N GLU A 90 20.47 -8.04 -12.82
CA GLU A 90 21.23 -7.16 -11.92
C GLU A 90 20.64 -7.11 -10.51
N ASN A 91 21.45 -6.70 -9.52
CA ASN A 91 21.03 -6.74 -8.12
C ASN A 91 19.95 -5.70 -7.76
N VAL A 92 20.05 -4.48 -8.27
CA VAL A 92 19.05 -3.41 -8.06
C VAL A 92 18.89 -2.63 -9.37
N ARG A 93 17.65 -2.37 -9.77
CA ARG A 93 17.30 -1.59 -10.95
C ARG A 93 16.13 -0.68 -10.62
N ILE A 94 16.16 0.55 -11.12
CA ILE A 94 15.03 1.48 -11.08
C ILE A 94 14.52 1.66 -12.51
N VAL A 95 13.22 1.45 -12.72
CA VAL A 95 12.57 1.65 -14.03
C VAL A 95 11.48 2.68 -13.91
N GLU A 96 11.56 3.70 -14.74
CA GLU A 96 10.50 4.69 -14.95
C GLU A 96 9.62 4.23 -16.12
N THR A 97 8.32 4.05 -15.87
CA THR A 97 7.36 3.60 -16.89
C THR A 97 5.94 3.97 -16.48
N ASP A 98 5.07 4.25 -17.45
CA ASP A 98 3.62 4.21 -17.24
C ASP A 98 3.20 2.74 -17.04
N PHE A 99 3.08 2.32 -15.78
CA PHE A 99 2.81 0.93 -15.41
C PHE A 99 1.33 0.62 -15.57
N ASP A 100 0.46 1.54 -15.12
CA ASP A 100 -0.98 1.32 -15.04
C ASP A 100 -1.79 1.89 -16.22
N TYR A 101 -1.10 2.56 -17.15
CA TYR A 101 -1.59 3.13 -18.41
C TYR A 101 -2.53 4.32 -18.20
N ASP A 102 -2.25 5.15 -17.19
CA ASP A 102 -2.98 6.38 -16.89
C ASP A 102 -2.31 7.66 -17.41
N GLY A 103 -1.15 7.54 -18.05
CA GLY A 103 -0.38 8.64 -18.62
C GLY A 103 0.62 9.28 -17.64
N GLU A 104 0.68 8.82 -16.39
CA GLU A 104 1.68 9.22 -15.41
C GLU A 104 2.77 8.14 -15.29
N MET A 105 3.97 8.54 -14.91
CA MET A 105 5.06 7.57 -14.71
C MET A 105 5.03 7.02 -13.28
N GLU A 106 5.15 5.70 -13.16
CA GLU A 106 5.53 5.01 -11.94
C GLU A 106 7.04 4.72 -11.91
N LEU A 107 7.55 4.55 -10.69
CA LEU A 107 8.95 4.28 -10.40
C LEU A 107 9.06 2.89 -9.77
N LEU A 108 9.56 1.94 -10.56
CA LEU A 108 9.66 0.54 -10.16
C LEU A 108 11.07 0.26 -9.66
N LEU A 109 11.26 0.16 -8.35
CA LEU A 109 12.51 -0.31 -7.76
C LEU A 109 12.45 -1.83 -7.69
N GLU A 110 13.37 -2.51 -8.35
CA GLU A 110 13.42 -3.97 -8.46
C GLU A 110 14.77 -4.49 -8.00
N SER A 111 14.77 -5.54 -7.19
CA SER A 111 15.98 -6.29 -6.80
C SER A 111 15.70 -7.78 -6.86
N LYS A 112 16.71 -8.64 -6.70
CA LYS A 112 16.49 -10.10 -6.69
C LYS A 112 15.51 -10.57 -5.61
N ARG A 113 15.45 -9.89 -4.47
CA ARG A 113 14.66 -10.30 -3.29
C ARG A 113 13.37 -9.52 -3.12
N ILE A 114 13.30 -8.27 -3.59
CA ILE A 114 12.18 -7.36 -3.32
C ILE A 114 11.91 -6.47 -4.52
N ASN A 115 10.62 -6.20 -4.78
CA ASN A 115 10.21 -5.06 -5.60
C ASN A 115 9.47 -4.04 -4.72
N ALA A 116 9.69 -2.75 -4.97
CA ALA A 116 8.96 -1.66 -4.35
C ALA A 116 8.55 -0.66 -5.45
N TYR A 117 7.25 -0.47 -5.67
CA TYR A 117 6.75 0.39 -6.74
C TYR A 117 6.10 1.64 -6.18
N VAL A 118 6.53 2.80 -6.68
CA VAL A 118 6.14 4.12 -6.19
C VAL A 118 5.37 4.89 -7.27
N LYS A 119 4.28 5.56 -6.89
CA LYS A 119 3.46 6.39 -7.79
C LYS A 119 3.51 7.86 -7.37
N PRO A 120 4.42 8.67 -7.95
CA PRO A 120 4.53 10.11 -7.67
C PRO A 120 3.22 10.88 -7.84
N SER A 121 2.43 10.54 -8.86
CA SER A 121 1.14 11.18 -9.15
C SER A 121 0.02 10.88 -8.14
N ASP A 122 0.20 9.91 -7.24
CA ASP A 122 -0.76 9.53 -6.20
C ASP A 122 -0.10 9.57 -4.81
N GLY A 123 0.16 10.78 -4.33
CA GLY A 123 0.74 11.03 -3.02
C GLY A 123 2.19 10.58 -2.89
N GLY A 124 2.86 10.16 -3.97
CA GLY A 124 4.19 9.55 -3.89
C GLY A 124 4.18 8.25 -3.11
N SER A 125 3.08 7.51 -3.16
CA SER A 125 2.84 6.33 -2.32
C SER A 125 3.51 5.07 -2.88
N LEU A 126 3.80 4.13 -1.98
CA LEU A 126 4.24 2.77 -2.31
C LEU A 126 3.00 1.91 -2.57
N PHE A 127 2.76 1.55 -3.83
CA PHE A 127 1.56 0.82 -4.24
C PHE A 127 1.78 -0.67 -4.51
N GLU A 128 3.04 -1.11 -4.54
CA GLU A 128 3.41 -2.53 -4.66
C GLU A 128 4.65 -2.82 -3.79
N LEU A 129 4.62 -3.90 -3.00
CA LEU A 129 5.77 -4.39 -2.24
C LEU A 129 5.79 -5.92 -2.33
N ASP A 130 6.64 -6.43 -3.21
CA ASP A 130 6.78 -7.87 -3.46
C ASP A 130 7.96 -8.45 -2.69
N ILE A 131 7.74 -9.61 -2.09
CA ILE A 131 8.80 -10.48 -1.59
C ILE A 131 9.05 -11.56 -2.62
N LYS A 132 10.28 -11.68 -3.13
CA LYS A 132 10.74 -12.67 -4.12
C LYS A 132 11.65 -13.71 -3.47
N LEU A 133 11.33 -14.11 -2.24
CA LEU A 133 12.02 -15.21 -1.55
C LEU A 133 11.33 -16.52 -1.91
N GLU A 134 12.12 -17.54 -2.25
CA GLU A 134 11.60 -18.85 -2.62
C GLU A 134 10.73 -19.43 -1.49
N GLY A 135 9.48 -19.77 -1.82
CA GLY A 135 8.50 -20.30 -0.87
C GLY A 135 7.84 -19.24 0.02
N CYS A 136 8.26 -17.98 -0.09
CA CYS A 136 7.71 -16.84 0.64
C CYS A 136 7.20 -15.73 -0.30
N GLU A 137 6.96 -16.05 -1.57
CA GLU A 137 6.47 -15.08 -2.54
C GLU A 137 5.17 -14.44 -2.06
N HIS A 138 5.11 -13.11 -1.94
CA HIS A 138 3.93 -12.41 -1.42
C HIS A 138 3.94 -10.94 -1.80
N ASN A 139 2.77 -10.36 -2.02
CA ASN A 139 2.61 -8.92 -2.18
C ASN A 139 1.93 -8.31 -0.94
N PHE A 140 2.66 -7.49 -0.18
CA PHE A 140 2.11 -6.84 1.00
C PHE A 140 1.14 -5.69 0.68
N GLN A 141 1.12 -5.21 -0.57
CA GLN A 141 0.20 -4.17 -1.05
C GLN A 141 -1.03 -4.77 -1.77
N ALA A 142 -1.32 -6.06 -1.59
CA ALA A 142 -2.48 -6.75 -2.17
C ALA A 142 -3.77 -6.40 -1.40
N THR A 143 -3.78 -5.19 -0.83
CA THR A 143 -4.85 -4.56 -0.08
C THR A 143 -6.02 -4.23 -1.02
N MET A 144 -7.11 -3.72 -0.45
CA MET A 144 -8.20 -3.18 -1.26
C MET A 144 -8.87 -1.99 -0.58
N SER A 145 -9.05 -0.91 -1.34
CA SER A 145 -9.89 0.21 -0.93
C SER A 145 -11.37 -0.20 -0.81
N ARG A 146 -12.10 0.54 0.03
CA ARG A 146 -13.55 0.41 0.15
C ARG A 146 -14.22 1.18 -0.98
N TYR A 147 -14.69 0.46 -1.99
CA TYR A 147 -15.46 1.05 -3.08
C TYR A 147 -16.95 1.11 -2.77
N MET A 148 -17.62 2.12 -3.30
CA MET A 148 -19.07 2.15 -3.32
C MET A 148 -19.58 1.16 -4.37
N GLU A 149 -20.51 0.31 -3.96
CA GLU A 149 -21.19 -0.66 -4.82
C GLU A 149 -22.68 -0.36 -4.84
N SER A 150 -23.38 -0.69 -5.93
CA SER A 150 -24.81 -0.39 -6.09
C SER A 150 -25.66 -0.98 -4.97
N TYR A 151 -25.30 -2.18 -4.48
CA TYR A 151 -25.98 -2.82 -3.36
C TYR A 151 -25.67 -2.19 -1.99
N LEU A 152 -24.78 -1.21 -1.91
CA LEU A 152 -24.44 -0.48 -0.68
C LEU A 152 -25.11 0.89 -0.58
N GLU A 153 -25.85 1.35 -1.60
CA GLU A 153 -26.50 2.67 -1.63
C GLU A 153 -27.39 2.95 -0.41
N ASN A 154 -28.01 1.92 0.16
CA ASN A 154 -28.90 2.03 1.31
C ASN A 154 -28.25 1.62 2.64
N VAL A 155 -26.92 1.42 2.68
CA VAL A 155 -26.18 1.09 3.91
C VAL A 155 -25.68 2.39 4.54
N SER A 156 -26.42 2.89 5.55
CA SER A 156 -26.22 4.22 6.14
C SER A 156 -24.82 4.50 6.67
N ASP A 157 -24.13 3.46 7.15
CA ASP A 157 -22.86 3.59 7.87
C ASP A 157 -21.65 3.23 6.99
N PHE A 158 -21.87 2.88 5.72
CA PHE A 158 -20.76 2.63 4.80
C PHE A 158 -20.28 3.94 4.18
N ARG A 159 -18.97 4.18 4.25
CA ARG A 159 -18.29 5.29 3.58
C ARG A 159 -17.18 4.70 2.72
N PRO A 160 -17.21 4.93 1.39
CA PRO A 160 -16.11 4.51 0.54
C PRO A 160 -14.84 5.28 0.91
N ASP A 161 -13.69 4.71 0.54
CA ASP A 161 -12.43 5.40 0.63
C ASP A 161 -12.33 6.46 -0.47
N TRP A 162 -11.84 7.64 -0.08
CA TRP A 162 -11.60 8.75 -0.99
C TRP A 162 -10.17 8.74 -1.57
N TYR A 163 -9.34 7.80 -1.15
CA TYR A 163 -8.00 7.49 -1.69
C TYR A 163 -7.76 5.98 -1.78
N ARG A 164 -6.67 5.59 -2.46
CA ARG A 164 -6.24 4.19 -2.53
C ARG A 164 -5.53 3.79 -1.23
N ARG A 165 -5.92 2.66 -0.64
CA ARG A 165 -5.32 2.09 0.58
C ARG A 165 -3.98 1.40 0.26
N VAL A 166 -2.92 2.19 0.30
CA VAL A 166 -1.52 1.80 0.02
C VAL A 166 -0.61 2.35 1.12
N SER A 167 0.71 2.20 1.00
CA SER A 167 1.65 2.66 2.04
C SER A 167 2.39 3.96 1.71
N PHE A 168 2.89 4.61 2.78
CA PHE A 168 3.59 5.89 2.73
C PHE A 168 2.74 7.00 2.11
N ARG A 169 1.45 7.02 2.48
CA ARG A 169 0.54 8.12 2.17
C ARG A 169 0.53 9.09 3.35
N ASP A 170 0.71 10.36 3.05
CA ASP A 170 0.90 11.38 4.07
C ASP A 170 -0.37 12.21 4.27
N HIS A 171 -0.63 12.56 5.52
CA HIS A 171 -1.82 13.29 5.96
C HIS A 171 -1.44 14.35 6.98
N ILE A 172 -2.27 15.38 7.10
CA ILE A 172 -2.31 16.21 8.31
C ILE A 172 -3.70 16.11 8.88
N TRP A 173 -3.82 15.53 10.07
CA TRP A 173 -5.11 15.36 10.70
C TRP A 173 -5.52 16.62 11.46
N ARG A 174 -6.83 16.86 11.48
CA ARG A 174 -7.44 17.83 12.39
C ARG A 174 -7.10 17.47 13.84
N GLU A 175 -6.88 18.49 14.66
CA GLU A 175 -6.70 18.31 16.10
C GLU A 175 -7.88 17.53 16.72
N GLY A 176 -7.55 16.60 17.62
CA GLY A 176 -8.53 15.71 18.25
C GLY A 176 -9.05 14.58 17.36
N ALA A 177 -8.50 14.37 16.16
CA ALA A 177 -8.83 13.21 15.34
C ALA A 177 -8.57 11.90 16.10
N THR A 178 -9.43 10.92 15.86
CA THR A 178 -9.36 9.60 16.47
C THR A 178 -9.19 8.51 15.42
N ILE A 179 -8.76 7.32 15.88
CA ILE A 179 -8.68 6.12 15.05
C ILE A 179 -10.02 5.75 14.39
N ASN A 180 -11.15 6.06 15.03
CA ASN A 180 -12.49 5.80 14.48
C ASN A 180 -12.86 6.80 13.38
N ASP A 181 -12.44 8.06 13.49
CA ASP A 181 -12.69 9.06 12.45
C ASP A 181 -11.91 8.71 11.16
N TRP A 182 -10.65 8.30 11.33
CA TRP A 182 -9.79 7.84 10.23
C TRP A 182 -10.33 6.56 9.58
N THR A 183 -10.60 5.52 10.37
CA THR A 183 -11.10 4.26 9.82
C THR A 183 -12.51 4.40 9.27
N GLY A 184 -13.37 5.22 9.87
CA GLY A 184 -14.74 5.45 9.42
C GLY A 184 -14.88 6.39 8.23
N ASN A 185 -13.83 7.16 7.89
CA ASN A 185 -13.91 8.32 6.98
C ASN A 185 -15.04 9.30 7.39
N THR A 186 -15.37 9.40 8.67
CA THR A 186 -16.45 10.26 9.18
C THR A 186 -16.25 10.63 10.65
N PRO A 187 -16.29 11.94 11.01
CA PRO A 187 -16.27 13.09 10.11
C PRO A 187 -14.99 13.11 9.24
N TYR A 188 -14.98 13.92 8.19
CA TYR A 188 -13.74 14.15 7.43
C TYR A 188 -12.73 14.89 8.31
N ILE A 189 -11.50 14.36 8.40
CA ILE A 189 -10.47 14.85 9.32
C ILE A 189 -9.15 15.24 8.64
N ASP A 190 -8.93 14.95 7.35
CA ASP A 190 -7.73 15.44 6.66
C ASP A 190 -7.85 16.94 6.44
N THR A 191 -6.85 17.69 6.86
CA THR A 191 -6.80 19.13 6.64
C THR A 191 -5.81 19.51 5.56
N SER A 192 -5.21 18.55 4.84
CA SER A 192 -4.17 18.80 3.84
C SER A 192 -4.48 18.22 2.46
N ASP A 193 -3.69 18.62 1.46
CA ASP A 193 -3.71 18.07 0.10
C ASP A 193 -2.60 17.03 -0.14
N LEU A 194 -1.88 16.63 0.91
CA LEU A 194 -0.76 15.69 0.83
C LEU A 194 -1.19 14.32 0.31
N ALA A 195 -2.34 13.82 0.79
CA ALA A 195 -2.80 12.48 0.51
C ALA A 195 -2.93 12.22 -1.00
N LEU A 196 -3.46 13.17 -1.77
CA LEU A 196 -3.65 13.07 -3.23
C LEU A 196 -2.66 13.94 -4.01
N GLY A 197 -1.58 14.38 -3.34
CA GLY A 197 -0.58 15.27 -3.92
C GLY A 197 0.09 14.65 -5.15
N ARG A 198 0.19 15.42 -6.23
CA ARG A 198 0.94 15.04 -7.42
C ARG A 198 2.39 15.49 -7.23
N ASN A 199 3.24 14.55 -6.85
CA ASN A 199 4.61 14.82 -6.45
C ASN A 199 5.52 14.96 -7.67
N THR A 200 6.49 15.88 -7.56
CA THR A 200 7.67 15.87 -8.44
C THR A 200 8.66 14.81 -7.97
N TYR A 201 9.49 14.28 -8.86
CA TYR A 201 10.49 13.29 -8.48
C TYR A 201 11.78 13.43 -9.30
N TYR A 202 12.84 12.81 -8.80
CA TYR A 202 14.06 12.52 -9.55
C TYR A 202 14.71 11.25 -8.99
N ILE A 203 15.53 10.60 -9.82
CA ILE A 203 16.31 9.41 -9.44
C ILE A 203 17.76 9.84 -9.26
N LYS A 204 18.38 9.42 -8.15
CA LYS A 204 19.80 9.65 -7.87
C LYS A 204 20.42 8.35 -7.38
N GLU A 205 21.35 7.80 -8.16
CA GLU A 205 21.95 6.48 -7.87
C GLU A 205 20.88 5.39 -7.73
N ASP A 206 20.74 4.79 -6.55
CA ASP A 206 19.74 3.80 -6.19
C ASP A 206 18.59 4.36 -5.33
N GLU A 207 18.48 5.69 -5.23
CA GLU A 207 17.46 6.40 -4.47
C GLU A 207 16.42 7.07 -5.40
N VAL A 208 15.14 6.92 -5.04
CA VAL A 208 14.01 7.60 -5.66
C VAL A 208 13.53 8.72 -4.74
N HIS A 209 13.72 9.97 -5.15
CA HIS A 209 13.28 11.15 -4.41
C HIS A 209 11.92 11.60 -4.93
N VAL A 210 10.95 11.74 -4.03
CA VAL A 210 9.58 12.18 -4.34
C VAL A 210 9.24 13.34 -3.43
N MET A 211 8.82 14.46 -4.00
CA MET A 211 8.68 15.74 -3.30
C MET A 211 7.38 16.44 -3.64
N PHE A 212 6.77 17.04 -2.62
CA PHE A 212 5.55 17.83 -2.77
C PHE A 212 5.55 19.04 -1.84
N THR A 213 5.10 20.19 -2.37
CA THR A 213 4.75 21.36 -1.57
C THR A 213 3.24 21.42 -1.46
N GLY A 214 2.74 21.02 -0.30
CA GLY A 214 1.33 20.97 0.01
C GLY A 214 0.84 22.19 0.78
N LYS A 215 -0.46 22.16 1.06
CA LYS A 215 -1.21 23.14 1.84
C LYS A 215 -2.02 22.44 2.90
N GLU A 216 -2.24 23.15 4.01
CA GLU A 216 -3.01 22.71 5.15
C GLU A 216 -4.04 23.79 5.55
N TRP A 217 -5.30 23.41 5.77
CA TRP A 217 -6.47 24.30 5.88
C TRP A 217 -7.19 24.31 7.23
N SER A 218 -6.53 23.98 8.35
CA SER A 218 -7.12 24.11 9.70
C SER A 218 -7.43 25.56 10.11
N LEU A 219 -6.83 26.55 9.44
CA LEU A 219 -7.02 27.98 9.70
C LEU A 219 -7.58 28.71 8.47
N ASN A 220 -7.97 29.98 8.64
CA ASN A 220 -8.55 30.82 7.57
C ASN A 220 -7.63 31.01 6.34
N LYS A 221 -6.32 30.88 6.52
CA LYS A 221 -5.33 30.93 5.43
C LYS A 221 -4.59 29.59 5.41
N PRO A 222 -4.38 28.99 4.23
CA PRO A 222 -3.65 27.74 4.14
C PRO A 222 -2.20 27.95 4.56
N ARG A 223 -1.66 27.01 5.32
CA ARG A 223 -0.25 26.94 5.69
C ARG A 223 0.49 26.03 4.74
N LEU A 224 1.69 26.41 4.34
CA LEU A 224 2.54 25.69 3.40
C LEU A 224 3.45 24.70 4.13
N ILE A 225 3.56 23.51 3.55
CA ILE A 225 4.41 22.43 4.05
C ILE A 225 5.13 21.79 2.87
N PHE A 226 6.40 21.47 3.05
CA PHE A 226 7.15 20.68 2.10
C PHE A 226 7.39 19.28 2.67
N VAL A 227 7.16 18.25 1.86
CA VAL A 227 7.41 16.86 2.20
C VAL A 227 8.27 16.24 1.10
N GLU A 228 9.36 15.60 1.48
CA GLU A 228 10.19 14.77 0.62
C GLU A 228 10.30 13.36 1.21
N LYS A 229 10.17 12.36 0.34
CA LYS A 229 10.34 10.94 0.60
C LYS A 229 11.44 10.40 -0.29
N ILE A 230 12.37 9.66 0.31
CA ILE A 230 13.49 9.05 -0.41
C ILE A 230 13.38 7.55 -0.23
N TYR A 231 12.98 6.85 -1.30
CA TYR A 231 12.82 5.40 -1.33
C TYR A 231 14.12 4.75 -1.78
N ARG A 232 14.57 3.73 -1.04
CA ARG A 232 15.76 2.93 -1.37
C ARG A 232 15.55 1.47 -1.00
N LEU A 233 15.82 0.56 -1.93
CA LEU A 233 15.79 -0.86 -1.63
C LEU A 233 16.96 -1.26 -0.73
N GLU A 234 16.64 -2.09 0.26
CA GLU A 234 17.60 -2.78 1.12
C GLU A 234 17.60 -4.26 0.78
N THR A 235 18.61 -5.01 1.26
CA THR A 235 18.73 -6.45 0.93
C THR A 235 17.48 -7.26 1.27
N ASN A 236 16.86 -6.94 2.42
CA ASN A 236 15.66 -7.63 2.93
C ASN A 236 14.49 -6.66 3.13
N GLY A 237 14.54 -5.45 2.57
CA GLY A 237 13.46 -4.50 2.79
C GLY A 237 13.47 -3.28 1.89
N LEU A 238 12.82 -2.25 2.41
CA LEU A 238 12.75 -0.92 1.85
C LEU A 238 13.04 0.09 2.97
N GLN A 239 13.92 1.03 2.69
CA GLN A 239 14.11 2.21 3.52
C GLN A 239 13.38 3.40 2.89
N VAL A 240 12.70 4.20 3.73
CA VAL A 240 12.06 5.45 3.31
C VAL A 240 12.47 6.57 4.25
N LYS A 241 13.30 7.50 3.77
CA LYS A 241 13.68 8.70 4.54
C LYS A 241 12.69 9.83 4.26
N TYR A 242 12.36 10.57 5.29
CA TYR A 242 11.46 11.70 5.27
C TYR A 242 12.19 13.00 5.59
N ARG A 243 11.81 14.07 4.88
CA ARG A 243 12.07 15.45 5.27
C ARG A 243 10.77 16.23 5.18
N VAL A 244 10.30 16.73 6.31
CA VAL A 244 9.10 17.57 6.42
C VAL A 244 9.52 18.96 6.86
N LYS A 245 9.12 20.01 6.15
CA LYS A 245 9.55 21.38 6.41
C LYS A 245 8.37 22.33 6.54
N ASN A 246 8.38 23.13 7.61
CA ASN A 246 7.50 24.28 7.72
C ASN A 246 7.97 25.40 6.77
N LEU A 247 7.14 25.76 5.79
CA LEU A 247 7.44 26.85 4.85
C LEU A 247 6.85 28.21 5.30
N GLU A 248 6.13 28.24 6.42
CA GLU A 248 5.59 29.47 6.97
C GLU A 248 6.67 30.34 7.64
N LYS A 249 6.35 31.63 7.79
CA LYS A 249 7.18 32.61 8.53
C LYS A 249 6.91 32.62 10.03
N SER A 250 6.00 31.77 10.50
CA SER A 250 5.61 31.60 11.89
C SER A 250 5.70 30.14 12.29
N SER A 251 5.75 29.88 13.59
CA SER A 251 5.63 28.52 14.11
C SER A 251 4.28 27.91 13.77
N VAL A 252 4.26 26.61 13.50
CA VAL A 252 3.07 25.84 13.15
C VAL A 252 3.05 24.54 13.95
N HIS A 253 1.85 24.15 14.36
CA HIS A 253 1.57 22.81 14.85
C HIS A 253 0.89 21.99 13.73
N TYR A 254 1.42 20.79 13.47
CA TYR A 254 0.85 19.81 12.55
C TYR A 254 0.73 18.45 13.26
N LEU A 255 -0.40 17.76 13.07
CA LEU A 255 -0.49 16.32 13.32
C LEU A 255 -0.11 15.58 12.04
N PHE A 256 1.17 15.65 11.67
CA PHE A 256 1.69 15.00 10.47
C PHE A 256 1.65 13.49 10.63
N SER A 257 1.10 12.80 9.63
CA SER A 257 0.81 11.39 9.75
C SER A 257 1.21 10.63 8.51
N THR A 258 1.88 9.49 8.70
CA THR A 258 2.22 8.57 7.62
C THR A 258 1.39 7.30 7.76
N GLU A 259 0.52 7.06 6.78
CA GLU A 259 -0.31 5.86 6.66
C GLU A 259 0.43 4.76 5.89
N LEU A 260 0.44 3.56 6.45
CA LEU A 260 0.89 2.32 5.84
C LEU A 260 -0.26 1.33 5.84
N THR A 261 -0.63 0.81 4.67
CA THR A 261 -1.61 -0.28 4.59
C THR A 261 -0.92 -1.52 4.07
N PHE A 262 -1.04 -2.63 4.79
CA PHE A 262 -0.47 -3.90 4.38
C PHE A 262 -1.46 -5.04 4.55
N LEU A 263 -1.47 -5.97 3.60
CA LEU A 263 -2.16 -7.24 3.72
C LEU A 263 -1.15 -8.30 4.17
N PRO A 264 -1.16 -8.76 5.44
CA PRO A 264 -0.33 -9.89 5.84
C PRO A 264 -0.72 -11.14 5.03
N ARG A 265 0.23 -12.04 4.79
CA ARG A 265 -0.09 -13.33 4.18
C ARG A 265 -1.15 -14.03 5.03
N LEU A 266 -2.28 -14.38 4.44
CA LEU A 266 -3.33 -15.06 5.19
C LEU A 266 -2.96 -16.53 5.30
N PRO A 267 -2.98 -17.12 6.50
CA PRO A 267 -2.54 -18.48 6.66
C PRO A 267 -3.65 -19.46 6.27
N GLU A 268 -3.31 -20.75 6.22
CA GLU A 268 -4.30 -21.82 6.15
C GLU A 268 -5.24 -21.78 7.37
N GLU A 269 -6.43 -22.37 7.22
CA GLU A 269 -7.47 -22.34 8.25
C GLU A 269 -6.95 -22.92 9.59
N GLY A 270 -7.16 -22.19 10.68
CA GLY A 270 -6.76 -22.60 12.03
C GLY A 270 -5.41 -22.06 12.53
N LEU A 271 -4.61 -21.45 11.66
CA LEU A 271 -3.34 -20.80 12.02
C LEU A 271 -3.53 -19.33 12.39
N LYS A 272 -2.60 -18.77 13.18
CA LYS A 272 -2.72 -17.40 13.69
C LYS A 272 -2.22 -16.35 12.69
N VAL A 273 -2.95 -15.24 12.63
CA VAL A 273 -2.53 -14.00 11.99
C VAL A 273 -2.83 -12.83 12.92
N GLY A 274 -1.92 -11.87 12.98
CA GLY A 274 -2.01 -10.72 13.86
C GLY A 274 -0.93 -9.71 13.59
N TYR A 275 -0.77 -8.80 14.53
CA TYR A 275 0.31 -7.82 14.50
C TYR A 275 0.81 -7.58 15.92
N SER A 276 1.92 -6.86 16.04
CA SER A 276 2.38 -6.34 17.32
C SER A 276 2.78 -4.89 17.21
N ILE A 277 2.64 -4.14 18.30
CA ILE A 277 3.15 -2.78 18.42
C ILE A 277 4.17 -2.80 19.57
N ASN A 278 5.43 -2.46 19.29
CA ASN A 278 6.55 -2.61 20.24
C ASN A 278 6.59 -3.99 20.95
N GLY A 279 6.30 -5.07 20.21
CA GLY A 279 6.32 -6.44 20.72
C GLY A 279 5.05 -6.90 21.46
N GLU A 280 4.08 -6.02 21.74
CA GLU A 280 2.79 -6.42 22.29
C GLU A 280 1.87 -6.97 21.19
N TYR A 281 1.58 -8.26 21.23
CA TYR A 281 0.74 -8.94 20.24
C TYR A 281 -0.73 -8.49 20.32
N LYS A 282 -1.35 -8.37 19.14
CA LYS A 282 -2.77 -8.11 18.92
C LYS A 282 -3.32 -9.08 17.85
N CYS A 283 -4.56 -9.50 17.99
CA CYS A 283 -5.24 -10.24 16.94
C CYS A 283 -5.41 -9.35 15.70
N ILE A 284 -5.46 -9.92 14.49
CA ILE A 284 -5.59 -9.11 13.27
C ILE A 284 -6.87 -8.25 13.24
N GLU A 285 -7.92 -8.71 13.93
CA GLU A 285 -9.21 -8.03 14.06
C GLU A 285 -9.23 -6.94 15.14
N ASP A 286 -8.19 -6.86 15.97
CA ASP A 286 -8.14 -5.88 17.05
C ASP A 286 -7.72 -4.52 16.51
N THR A 287 -8.37 -3.47 17.01
CA THR A 287 -7.93 -2.09 16.84
C THR A 287 -7.06 -1.67 18.04
N ALA A 288 -5.94 -0.99 17.78
CA ALA A 288 -5.03 -0.53 18.82
C ALA A 288 -4.57 0.91 18.58
N ALA A 289 -4.37 1.66 19.66
CA ALA A 289 -3.73 2.97 19.67
C ALA A 289 -2.68 3.00 20.79
N VAL A 290 -1.44 3.31 20.45
CA VAL A 290 -0.30 3.34 21.38
C VAL A 290 0.41 4.67 21.25
N GLU A 291 0.38 5.49 22.30
CA GLU A 291 0.86 6.89 22.28
C GLU A 291 2.33 7.05 21.90
N LYS A 292 3.16 6.06 22.21
CA LYS A 292 4.61 6.13 22.03
C LYS A 292 5.17 4.81 21.53
N ALA A 293 5.02 4.57 20.24
CA ALA A 293 5.55 3.41 19.55
C ALA A 293 6.39 3.80 18.33
N ASN A 294 7.27 2.91 17.93
CA ASN A 294 8.10 3.11 16.75
C ASN A 294 8.36 1.81 15.99
N GLU A 295 7.77 0.70 16.43
CA GLU A 295 7.84 -0.58 15.75
C GLU A 295 6.45 -1.19 15.65
N VAL A 296 6.09 -1.65 14.46
CA VAL A 296 4.92 -2.50 14.20
C VAL A 296 5.39 -3.70 13.41
N SER A 297 4.99 -4.91 13.82
CA SER A 297 5.31 -6.12 13.06
C SER A 297 4.04 -6.86 12.65
N LEU A 298 3.97 -7.32 11.40
CA LEU A 298 2.92 -8.23 10.94
C LEU A 298 3.36 -9.68 11.17
N ILE A 299 2.46 -10.48 11.73
CA ILE A 299 2.77 -11.82 12.19
C ILE A 299 1.76 -12.78 11.58
N THR A 300 2.25 -13.69 10.75
CA THR A 300 1.49 -14.84 10.23
C THR A 300 2.24 -16.11 10.62
N GLU A 301 1.57 -17.04 11.27
CA GLU A 301 2.15 -18.33 11.62
C GLU A 301 2.63 -19.07 10.36
N GLY A 302 3.89 -19.49 10.35
CA GLY A 302 4.51 -20.15 9.19
C GLY A 302 4.97 -19.22 8.07
N TYR A 303 4.99 -17.89 8.28
CA TYR A 303 5.53 -16.92 7.33
C TYR A 303 6.47 -15.92 8.04
N PRO A 304 7.57 -15.47 7.40
CA PRO A 304 8.46 -14.48 8.00
C PRO A 304 7.74 -13.17 8.34
N ARG A 305 8.10 -12.55 9.47
CA ARG A 305 7.46 -11.31 9.91
C ARG A 305 7.84 -10.16 9.00
N LEU A 306 6.89 -9.26 8.74
CA LEU A 306 7.21 -7.94 8.20
C LEU A 306 7.37 -6.97 9.37
N ILE A 307 8.56 -6.40 9.52
CA ILE A 307 8.91 -5.49 10.60
C ILE A 307 8.97 -4.07 10.04
N ILE A 308 8.18 -3.17 10.60
CA ILE A 308 8.10 -1.76 10.22
C ILE A 308 8.64 -0.95 11.39
N LYS A 309 9.77 -0.28 11.20
CA LYS A 309 10.38 0.59 12.19
C LYS A 309 10.36 2.03 11.71
N SER A 310 10.05 2.93 12.62
CA SER A 310 10.25 4.37 12.50
C SER A 310 11.38 4.78 13.45
N GLU A 311 12.26 5.66 13.01
CA GLU A 311 13.33 6.20 13.85
C GLU A 311 12.74 7.08 14.99
N ALA A 312 11.84 7.98 14.62
CA ALA A 312 11.06 8.75 15.58
C ALA A 312 9.93 7.91 16.19
N ARG A 313 9.65 8.12 17.47
CA ARG A 313 8.45 7.56 18.12
C ARG A 313 7.23 8.38 17.75
N ALA A 314 6.13 7.69 17.48
CA ALA A 314 4.85 8.25 17.09
C ALA A 314 3.74 7.76 18.00
N HIS A 315 2.59 8.43 17.94
CA HIS A 315 1.33 7.84 18.37
C HIS A 315 0.84 6.92 17.25
N VAL A 316 0.97 5.61 17.46
CA VAL A 316 0.66 4.60 16.44
C VAL A 316 -0.78 4.15 16.57
N TRP A 317 -1.53 4.22 15.47
CA TRP A 317 -2.84 3.63 15.31
C TRP A 317 -2.74 2.40 14.41
N ALA A 318 -3.44 1.32 14.75
CA ALA A 318 -3.57 0.14 13.91
C ALA A 318 -5.01 -0.35 13.93
N ALA A 319 -5.58 -0.60 12.75
CA ALA A 319 -6.96 -1.05 12.63
C ALA A 319 -7.18 -1.91 11.38
N PRO A 320 -8.00 -2.97 11.46
CA PRO A 320 -8.32 -3.79 10.30
C PRO A 320 -9.27 -3.07 9.35
N LEU A 321 -8.86 -2.96 8.10
CA LEU A 321 -9.68 -2.41 7.02
C LEU A 321 -10.58 -3.50 6.47
N HIS A 322 -11.85 -3.15 6.34
CA HIS A 322 -12.87 -4.07 5.88
C HIS A 322 -13.74 -3.45 4.80
N SER A 323 -13.99 -4.22 3.74
CA SER A 323 -15.03 -3.90 2.76
C SER A 323 -16.32 -4.66 3.07
N LEU A 324 -17.43 -4.17 2.53
CA LEU A 324 -18.68 -4.90 2.47
C LEU A 324 -18.85 -5.44 1.05
N SER A 325 -18.88 -6.77 0.91
CA SER A 325 -18.98 -7.45 -0.38
C SER A 325 -20.21 -8.33 -0.42
N MET A 326 -20.91 -8.35 -1.57
CA MET A 326 -21.95 -9.33 -1.80
C MET A 326 -21.32 -10.72 -1.99
N THR A 327 -21.96 -11.74 -1.41
CA THR A 327 -21.65 -13.16 -1.61
C THR A 327 -22.95 -13.90 -1.91
N GLU A 328 -22.86 -15.17 -2.31
CA GLU A 328 -24.04 -16.04 -2.45
C GLU A 328 -24.84 -16.16 -1.13
N LYS A 329 -24.19 -15.97 0.02
CA LYS A 329 -24.80 -16.03 1.36
C LYS A 329 -25.22 -14.65 1.88
N GLY A 330 -25.29 -13.65 0.99
CA GLY A 330 -25.62 -12.26 1.30
C GLY A 330 -24.40 -11.38 1.58
N LEU A 331 -24.67 -10.18 2.08
CA LEU A 331 -23.62 -9.20 2.38
C LEU A 331 -22.70 -9.69 3.50
N ARG A 332 -21.39 -9.54 3.30
CA ARG A 332 -20.37 -9.95 4.26
C ARG A 332 -19.29 -8.87 4.41
N LYS A 333 -18.79 -8.75 5.63
CA LYS A 333 -17.61 -7.97 5.96
C LYS A 333 -16.37 -8.80 5.61
N MET A 334 -15.47 -8.24 4.81
CA MET A 334 -14.29 -8.92 4.29
C MET A 334 -13.04 -8.14 4.69
N PHE A 335 -12.08 -8.79 5.34
CA PHE A 335 -10.80 -8.19 5.68
C PHE A 335 -9.98 -7.87 4.42
N GLN A 336 -9.46 -6.66 4.33
CA GLN A 336 -8.73 -6.16 3.15
C GLN A 336 -7.30 -5.74 3.45
N GLY A 337 -6.88 -5.74 4.72
CA GLY A 337 -5.55 -5.34 5.15
C GLY A 337 -5.57 -4.65 6.50
N LEU A 338 -4.40 -4.50 7.11
CA LEU A 338 -4.20 -3.72 8.32
C LEU A 338 -3.75 -2.31 7.92
N GLY A 339 -4.54 -1.31 8.29
CA GLY A 339 -4.09 0.07 8.27
C GLY A 339 -3.24 0.33 9.51
N ILE A 340 -2.08 0.96 9.32
CA ILE A 340 -1.17 1.39 10.37
C ILE A 340 -0.88 2.86 10.12
N LEU A 341 -0.96 3.68 11.15
CA LEU A 341 -0.75 5.12 11.01
C LEU A 341 0.16 5.62 12.11
N PHE A 342 1.27 6.22 11.72
CA PHE A 342 2.24 6.84 12.61
C PHE A 342 1.92 8.34 12.69
N ASN A 343 1.32 8.78 13.80
CA ASN A 343 1.00 10.18 14.04
C ASN A 343 2.16 10.90 14.76
N TYR A 344 2.71 11.93 14.14
CA TYR A 344 3.74 12.79 14.68
C TYR A 344 3.16 14.18 14.98
N PRO A 345 2.92 14.52 16.27
CA PRO A 345 2.66 15.90 16.63
C PRO A 345 3.95 16.71 16.46
N LEU A 346 3.97 17.59 15.46
CA LEU A 346 5.13 18.40 15.09
C LEU A 346 4.87 19.86 15.40
N ASP A 347 5.66 20.41 16.33
CA ASP A 347 5.81 21.84 16.54
C ASP A 347 7.04 22.32 15.79
N LEU A 348 6.81 23.02 14.66
CA LEU A 348 7.89 23.48 13.78
C LEU A 348 7.96 25.00 13.76
N GLU A 349 9.10 25.55 14.13
CA GLU A 349 9.45 26.95 13.90
C GLU A 349 9.49 27.29 12.39
N ALA A 350 9.54 28.58 12.06
CA ALA A 350 9.64 29.04 10.68
C ALA A 350 10.87 28.45 9.98
N GLY A 351 10.67 27.71 8.89
CA GLY A 351 11.75 27.07 8.14
C GLY A 351 12.34 25.81 8.80
N GLN A 352 11.85 25.38 9.97
CA GLN A 352 12.34 24.19 10.66
C GLN A 352 11.97 22.91 9.88
N GLU A 353 12.86 21.93 9.95
CA GLU A 353 12.72 20.62 9.30
C GLU A 353 12.61 19.52 10.37
N PHE A 354 11.71 18.56 10.11
CA PHE A 354 11.60 17.28 10.79
C PHE A 354 12.11 16.18 9.86
N PHE A 355 12.94 15.30 10.39
CA PHE A 355 13.48 14.14 9.68
C PHE A 355 13.02 12.86 10.36
N ASN A 356 12.75 11.84 9.57
CA ASN A 356 12.47 10.51 10.08
C ASN A 356 12.92 9.46 9.05
N THR A 357 13.28 8.28 9.51
CA THR A 357 13.59 7.14 8.65
C THR A 357 12.68 5.98 9.00
N PHE A 358 12.02 5.42 7.98
CA PHE A 358 11.34 4.14 8.09
C PHE A 358 12.19 3.02 7.52
N SER A 359 12.21 1.86 8.18
CA SER A 359 12.61 0.60 7.57
C SER A 359 11.44 -0.38 7.56
N VAL A 360 11.22 -1.02 6.42
CA VAL A 360 10.20 -2.06 6.22
C VAL A 360 10.93 -3.29 5.73
N GLU A 361 11.14 -4.25 6.63
CA GLU A 361 12.02 -5.39 6.41
C GLU A 361 11.30 -6.70 6.66
N ILE A 362 11.60 -7.72 5.85
CA ILE A 362 11.21 -9.09 6.16
C ILE A 362 12.24 -9.70 7.10
N GLU A 363 11.76 -10.38 8.15
CA GLU A 363 12.61 -11.16 9.05
C GLU A 363 13.38 -12.21 8.25
N GLY A 364 14.71 -12.23 8.46
CA GLY A 364 15.67 -12.95 7.62
C GLY A 364 15.80 -14.43 7.91
#